data_AF-A0A937M7C8-F1
#
_entry.id   AF-A0A937M7C8-F1
#
_cell.length_a   1.000
_cell.length_b   1.000
_cell.length_c   1.000
_cell.angle_alpha   90.00
_cell.angle_beta   90.00
_cell.angle_gamma   90.00
#
_symmetry.space_group_name_H-M   'P 1'
#
loop_
_entity.id
_entity.type
_entity.pdbx_description
1 polymer ?
#
loop_
_entity_poly.entity_id
_entity_poly.type
_entity_poly.pdbx_seq_one_letter_code
_entity_poly.pdbx_strand_id
1 'polypeptide(L)'
;MTRRARTIAASIALALFANIVILATAAAQQPARPLRPPPPGGLPVIPFMEGWYANEDGSVTVSFGYHNRNTEDVVVPIGEYNRIEPGHLDGMQPEVYFTGRHPGVFGVTIPASMQDETIWWYIKTGNLEELRVPGERGSNAYELDRNPRPQGSVQPLIWFENGSKGSGPEGVVADDTKTIAVGTPLTLQVETEDPSVRDP
;
A
#
# COMPACT_ATOMS: atom_id res chain seq x y z
N MET A 1 46.05 -30.33 -30.38
CA MET A 1 44.60 -30.23 -30.68
C MET A 1 44.40 -29.22 -31.81
N THR A 2 43.89 -29.67 -32.94
CA THR A 2 43.72 -28.89 -34.17
C THR A 2 42.63 -27.82 -34.00
N ARG A 3 42.79 -26.67 -34.66
CA ARG A 3 41.88 -25.49 -34.57
C ARG A 3 40.39 -25.84 -34.77
N ARG A 4 40.11 -26.90 -35.54
CA ARG A 4 38.77 -27.47 -35.80
C ARG A 4 38.11 -28.11 -34.58
N ALA A 5 38.87 -28.75 -33.69
CA ALA A 5 38.30 -29.38 -32.48
C ALA A 5 37.84 -28.34 -31.44
N ARG A 6 38.51 -27.18 -31.38
CA ARG A 6 38.14 -26.07 -30.49
C ARG A 6 36.87 -25.35 -30.94
N THR A 7 36.67 -25.16 -32.24
CA THR A 7 35.44 -24.57 -32.78
C THR A 7 34.22 -25.48 -32.58
N ILE A 8 34.36 -26.79 -32.76
CA ILE A 8 33.26 -27.74 -32.55
C ILE A 8 32.84 -27.78 -31.07
N ALA A 9 33.80 -27.82 -30.14
CA ALA A 9 33.52 -27.80 -28.71
C ALA A 9 32.84 -26.49 -28.26
N ALA A 10 33.26 -25.34 -28.81
CA ALA A 10 32.64 -24.05 -28.51
C ALA A 10 31.20 -23.97 -29.02
N SER A 11 30.90 -24.52 -30.20
CA SER A 11 29.53 -24.56 -30.74
C SER A 11 28.59 -25.46 -29.93
N ILE A 12 29.09 -26.59 -29.43
CA ILE A 12 28.31 -27.49 -28.56
C ILE A 12 28.02 -26.82 -27.21
N ALA A 13 29.01 -26.15 -26.62
CA ALA A 13 28.83 -25.42 -25.36
C ALA A 13 27.82 -24.25 -25.51
N LEU A 14 27.87 -23.51 -26.63
CA LEU A 14 26.94 -22.43 -26.92
C LEU A 14 25.51 -22.95 -27.16
N ALA A 15 25.36 -24.08 -27.86
CA ALA A 15 24.06 -24.71 -28.06
C ALA A 15 23.46 -25.26 -26.75
N LEU A 16 24.29 -25.81 -25.86
CA LEU A 16 23.86 -26.26 -24.52
C LEU A 16 23.44 -25.06 -23.65
N PHE A 17 24.20 -23.97 -23.67
CA PHE A 17 23.86 -22.74 -22.94
C PHE A 17 22.54 -22.14 -23.43
N ALA A 18 22.34 -22.07 -24.75
CA ALA A 18 21.10 -21.57 -25.35
C ALA A 18 19.87 -22.41 -24.94
N ASN A 19 20.00 -23.74 -24.90
CA ASN A 19 18.90 -24.61 -24.46
C ASN A 19 18.57 -24.46 -22.96
N ILE A 20 19.58 -24.27 -22.10
CA ILE A 20 19.37 -24.04 -20.66
C ILE A 20 18.64 -22.70 -20.43
N VAL A 21 18.97 -21.66 -21.19
CA VAL A 21 18.29 -20.35 -21.09
C VAL A 21 16.82 -20.44 -21.53
N ILE A 22 16.50 -21.21 -22.58
CA ILE A 22 15.13 -21.38 -23.08
C ILE A 22 14.25 -22.15 -22.08
N LEU A 23 14.79 -23.19 -21.42
CA LEU A 23 14.09 -23.96 -20.38
C LEU A 23 13.82 -23.12 -19.12
N ALA A 24 14.72 -22.20 -18.76
CA ALA A 24 14.53 -21.31 -17.62
C ALA A 24 13.40 -20.28 -17.83
N THR A 25 13.19 -19.81 -19.07
CA THR A 25 12.11 -18.85 -19.37
C THR A 25 10.71 -19.50 -19.40
N ALA A 26 10.60 -20.76 -19.80
CA ALA A 26 9.30 -21.45 -19.90
C ALA A 26 8.68 -21.78 -18.54
N ALA A 27 9.50 -22.00 -17.50
CA ALA A 27 9.03 -22.22 -16.14
C ALA A 27 8.60 -20.92 -15.42
N ALA A 28 9.05 -19.75 -15.90
CA ALA A 28 8.75 -18.45 -15.30
C ALA A 28 7.38 -17.87 -15.71
N GLN A 29 6.81 -18.34 -16.82
CA GLN A 29 5.50 -17.89 -17.29
C GLN A 29 4.43 -18.93 -16.95
N GLN A 30 3.89 -18.86 -15.73
CA GLN A 30 2.65 -19.57 -15.44
C GLN A 30 1.58 -19.08 -16.43
N PRO A 31 0.88 -19.98 -17.16
CA PRO A 31 -0.19 -19.56 -18.05
C PRO A 31 -1.26 -18.84 -17.21
N ALA A 32 -1.52 -17.58 -17.55
CA ALA A 32 -2.60 -16.82 -16.95
C ALA A 32 -3.91 -17.61 -17.17
N ARG A 33 -4.44 -18.19 -16.09
CA ARG A 33 -5.76 -18.85 -16.09
C ARG A 33 -6.76 -17.85 -15.50
N PRO A 34 -7.43 -17.03 -16.34
CA PRO A 34 -8.30 -15.94 -15.86
C PRO A 34 -9.49 -16.41 -15.03
N LEU A 35 -9.78 -17.72 -15.00
CA LEU A 35 -10.89 -18.31 -14.25
C LEU A 35 -10.45 -19.05 -12.97
N ARG A 36 -9.17 -19.02 -12.59
CA ARG A 36 -8.74 -19.67 -11.35
C ARG A 36 -9.26 -18.85 -10.16
N PRO A 37 -10.01 -19.46 -9.21
CA PRO A 37 -10.39 -18.79 -7.99
C PRO A 37 -9.13 -18.28 -7.25
N PRO A 38 -9.20 -17.12 -6.59
CA PRO A 38 -8.09 -16.67 -5.75
C PRO A 38 -7.80 -17.69 -4.65
N PRO A 39 -6.52 -17.88 -4.27
CA PRO A 39 -6.17 -18.82 -3.22
C PRO A 39 -6.56 -18.26 -1.83
N PRO A 40 -6.74 -19.12 -0.81
CA PRO A 40 -6.91 -18.68 0.58
C PRO A 40 -5.74 -17.85 1.11
N GLY A 41 -4.52 -18.16 0.67
CA GLY A 41 -3.30 -17.50 1.10
C GLY A 41 -2.15 -17.71 0.11
N GLY A 42 -0.97 -17.23 0.48
CA GLY A 42 0.26 -17.43 -0.30
C GLY A 42 0.48 -16.42 -1.43
N LEU A 43 -0.38 -15.40 -1.55
CA LEU A 43 -0.11 -14.20 -2.34
C LEU A 43 0.32 -13.05 -1.42
N PRO A 44 1.21 -12.16 -1.89
CA PRO A 44 1.59 -10.99 -1.11
C PRO A 44 0.44 -9.99 -1.04
N VAL A 45 0.39 -9.23 0.05
CA VAL A 45 -0.35 -7.96 0.08
C VAL A 45 0.42 -6.95 -0.74
N ILE A 46 -0.24 -6.34 -1.73
CA ILE A 46 0.40 -5.40 -2.66
C ILE A 46 0.11 -3.97 -2.20
N PRO A 47 1.14 -3.18 -1.84
CA PRO A 47 0.95 -1.77 -1.45
C PRO A 47 0.80 -0.87 -2.69
N PHE A 48 0.05 0.21 -2.55
CA PHE A 48 -0.19 1.22 -3.58
C PHE A 48 -0.06 2.61 -2.99
N MET A 49 0.56 3.52 -3.74
CA MET A 49 0.44 4.97 -3.53
C MET A 49 -0.71 5.43 -4.41
N GLU A 50 -1.77 5.93 -3.78
CA GLU A 50 -3.01 6.32 -4.47
C GLU A 50 -2.93 7.75 -5.01
N GLY A 51 -2.07 8.57 -4.42
CA GLY A 51 -1.84 9.96 -4.76
C GLY A 51 -1.49 10.77 -3.51
N TRP A 52 -1.49 12.09 -3.65
CA TRP A 52 -1.14 13.01 -2.56
C TRP A 52 -2.09 14.20 -2.51
N TYR A 53 -2.34 14.72 -1.31
CA TYR A 53 -3.12 15.94 -1.08
C TYR A 53 -2.18 17.09 -0.71
N ALA A 54 -2.40 18.27 -1.28
CA ALA A 54 -1.79 19.50 -0.81
C ALA A 54 -2.47 19.96 0.49
N ASN A 55 -1.69 20.33 1.50
CA ASN A 55 -2.18 20.96 2.73
C ASN A 55 -1.88 22.47 2.72
N GLU A 56 -2.70 23.25 3.44
CA GLU A 56 -2.59 24.72 3.46
C GLU A 56 -1.26 25.22 4.05
N ASP A 57 -0.65 24.45 4.94
CA ASP A 57 0.64 24.74 5.58
C ASP A 57 1.86 24.38 4.73
N GLY A 58 1.63 23.90 3.49
CA GLY A 58 2.67 23.48 2.55
C GLY A 58 3.16 22.04 2.72
N SER A 59 2.70 21.33 3.77
CA SER A 59 2.89 19.88 3.86
C SER A 59 2.09 19.14 2.77
N VAL A 60 2.36 17.85 2.61
CA VAL A 60 1.56 16.98 1.73
C VAL A 60 1.15 15.73 2.48
N THR A 61 -0.09 15.30 2.29
CA THR A 61 -0.51 13.98 2.75
C THR A 61 -0.44 13.00 1.60
N VAL A 62 0.41 11.98 1.71
CA VAL A 62 0.42 10.85 0.77
C VAL A 62 -0.61 9.82 1.21
N SER A 63 -1.48 9.42 0.29
CA SER A 63 -2.52 8.41 0.50
C SER A 63 -2.03 7.04 0.05
N PHE A 64 -2.16 6.04 0.91
CA PHE A 64 -1.77 4.67 0.62
C PHE A 64 -2.96 3.72 0.62
N GLY A 65 -2.89 2.72 -0.24
CA GLY A 65 -3.87 1.67 -0.42
C GLY A 65 -3.22 0.30 -0.55
N TYR A 66 -4.01 -0.77 -0.54
CA TYR A 66 -3.47 -2.11 -0.80
C TYR A 66 -4.42 -2.98 -1.60
N HIS A 67 -3.88 -4.08 -2.10
CA HIS A 67 -4.67 -5.19 -2.64
C HIS A 67 -4.26 -6.51 -2.01
N ASN A 68 -5.19 -7.12 -1.26
CA ASN A 68 -5.08 -8.49 -0.80
C ASN A 68 -5.86 -9.39 -1.77
N ARG A 69 -5.13 -10.15 -2.58
CA ARG A 69 -5.70 -11.08 -3.56
C ARG A 69 -6.04 -12.45 -2.97
N ASN A 70 -5.74 -12.66 -1.70
CA ASN A 70 -6.12 -13.87 -0.99
C ASN A 70 -7.60 -13.83 -0.62
N THR A 71 -8.26 -14.98 -0.44
CA THR A 71 -9.64 -15.03 0.06
C THR A 71 -9.72 -14.93 1.58
N GLU A 72 -8.60 -15.03 2.29
CA GLU A 72 -8.49 -14.80 3.73
C GLU A 72 -7.74 -13.49 4.03
N ASP A 73 -7.98 -12.95 5.22
CA ASP A 73 -7.31 -11.76 5.71
C ASP A 73 -5.87 -12.09 6.08
N VAL A 74 -4.98 -11.11 5.89
CA VAL A 74 -3.55 -11.25 6.22
C VAL A 74 -3.24 -10.33 7.38
N VAL A 75 -2.53 -10.85 8.40
CA VAL A 75 -2.05 -10.02 9.52
C VAL A 75 -0.56 -9.77 9.33
N VAL A 76 -0.16 -8.50 9.24
CA VAL A 76 1.24 -8.08 9.25
C VAL A 76 1.39 -6.93 10.25
N PRO A 77 1.83 -7.23 11.49
CA PRO A 77 2.00 -6.20 12.52
C PRO A 77 3.00 -5.14 12.08
N ILE A 78 2.81 -3.90 12.56
CA ILE A 78 3.78 -2.82 12.36
C ILE A 78 5.14 -3.25 12.93
N GLY A 79 6.21 -2.99 12.18
CA GLY A 79 7.57 -3.41 12.51
C GLY A 79 8.39 -3.72 11.26
N GLU A 80 9.37 -4.62 11.36
CA GLU A 80 10.30 -4.93 10.26
C GLU A 80 9.56 -5.24 8.94
N TYR A 81 8.43 -5.93 8.98
CA TYR A 81 7.68 -6.36 7.79
C TYR A 81 6.50 -5.47 7.42
N ASN A 82 6.28 -4.37 8.14
CA ASN A 82 5.28 -3.35 7.82
C ASN A 82 5.77 -2.03 8.43
N ARG A 83 6.52 -1.25 7.64
CA ARG A 83 7.19 -0.03 8.10
C ARG A 83 7.15 1.09 7.05
N ILE A 84 7.11 2.32 7.54
CA ILE A 84 7.40 3.53 6.78
C ILE A 84 8.84 3.96 7.09
N GLU A 85 9.58 4.31 6.04
CA GLU A 85 10.85 5.02 6.17
C GLU A 85 10.72 6.43 5.58
N PRO A 86 11.14 7.48 6.30
CA PRO A 86 11.80 7.46 7.61
C PRO A 86 10.86 7.14 8.78
N GLY A 87 11.37 6.42 9.78
CA GLY A 87 10.56 5.80 10.84
C GLY A 87 9.83 6.76 11.80
N HIS A 88 10.09 8.07 11.74
CA HIS A 88 9.31 9.05 12.51
C HIS A 88 7.93 9.36 11.89
N LEU A 89 7.69 8.89 10.66
CA LEU A 89 6.41 8.97 9.94
C LEU A 89 5.63 7.63 9.97
N ASP A 90 6.15 6.63 10.68
CA ASP A 90 5.59 5.28 10.79
C ASP A 90 4.47 5.20 11.83
N GLY A 91 3.57 4.23 11.70
CA GLY A 91 2.58 3.92 12.75
C GLY A 91 1.11 3.96 12.34
N MET A 92 0.78 4.46 11.16
CA MET A 92 -0.61 4.54 10.68
C MET A 92 -1.00 3.42 9.71
N GLN A 93 -0.09 2.49 9.38
CA GLN A 93 -0.43 1.38 8.50
C GLN A 93 -1.44 0.42 9.15
N PRO A 94 -2.32 -0.23 8.37
CA PRO A 94 -3.11 -1.34 8.86
C PRO A 94 -2.21 -2.49 9.33
N GLU A 95 -2.64 -3.20 10.38
CA GLU A 95 -2.03 -4.47 10.80
C GLU A 95 -2.80 -5.69 10.27
N VAL A 96 -4.06 -5.47 9.86
CA VAL A 96 -4.94 -6.49 9.26
C VAL A 96 -5.34 -6.03 7.87
N TYR A 97 -5.07 -6.87 6.88
CA TYR A 97 -5.29 -6.63 5.46
C TYR A 97 -6.43 -7.51 4.96
N PHE A 98 -7.63 -6.93 4.93
CA PHE A 98 -8.85 -7.59 4.48
C PHE A 98 -8.78 -7.98 3.01
N THR A 99 -9.48 -9.05 2.62
CA THR A 99 -9.57 -9.44 1.20
C THR A 99 -10.07 -8.29 0.31
N GLY A 100 -9.52 -8.17 -0.90
CA GLY A 100 -9.95 -7.19 -1.90
C GLY A 100 -9.00 -6.00 -2.08
N ARG A 101 -9.47 -4.99 -2.82
CA ARG A 101 -8.77 -3.74 -3.09
C ARG A 101 -9.30 -2.67 -2.15
N HIS A 102 -8.40 -2.03 -1.41
CA HIS A 102 -8.71 -1.02 -0.42
C HIS A 102 -7.86 0.23 -0.70
N PRO A 103 -8.38 1.20 -1.48
CA PRO A 103 -7.69 2.45 -1.73
C PRO A 103 -7.84 3.41 -0.53
N GLY A 104 -6.81 4.22 -0.27
CA GLY A 104 -6.86 5.31 0.71
C GLY A 104 -7.13 4.86 2.14
N VAL A 105 -6.50 3.77 2.57
CA VAL A 105 -6.70 3.17 3.90
C VAL A 105 -5.95 3.88 5.02
N PHE A 106 -4.85 4.55 4.69
CA PHE A 106 -4.14 5.44 5.62
C PHE A 106 -3.39 6.53 4.85
N GLY A 107 -3.13 7.64 5.53
CA GLY A 107 -2.35 8.76 5.02
C GLY A 107 -1.10 9.00 5.85
N VAL A 108 -0.03 9.45 5.21
CA VAL A 108 1.18 9.93 5.87
C VAL A 108 1.40 11.39 5.49
N THR A 109 1.44 12.27 6.50
CA THR A 109 1.72 13.68 6.29
C THR A 109 3.22 13.92 6.26
N ILE A 110 3.75 14.31 5.11
CA ILE A 110 5.14 14.73 4.91
C ILE A 110 5.22 16.24 5.18
N PRO A 111 5.96 16.69 6.19
CA PRO A 111 6.05 18.11 6.50
C PRO A 111 6.71 18.89 5.37
N ALA A 112 6.39 20.19 5.26
CA ALA A 112 6.94 21.06 4.20
C ALA A 112 8.48 21.06 4.14
N SER A 113 9.15 20.85 5.28
CA SER A 113 10.61 20.73 5.36
C SER A 113 11.19 19.50 4.65
N MET A 114 10.35 18.50 4.35
CA MET A 114 10.72 17.23 3.70
C MET A 114 10.05 17.09 2.31
N GLN A 115 9.56 18.17 1.72
CA GLN A 115 8.76 18.12 0.48
C GLN A 115 9.47 17.49 -0.73
N ASP A 116 10.81 17.47 -0.72
CA ASP A 116 11.66 16.89 -1.76
C ASP A 116 12.14 15.46 -1.41
N GLU A 117 11.69 14.93 -0.27
CA GLU A 117 12.04 13.58 0.19
C GLU A 117 10.99 12.54 -0.24
N THR A 118 11.48 11.37 -0.65
CA THR A 118 10.63 10.20 -0.89
C THR A 118 10.55 9.36 0.38
N ILE A 119 9.36 9.15 0.89
CA ILE A 119 9.08 8.17 1.94
C ILE A 119 8.79 6.80 1.31
N TRP A 120 9.00 5.72 2.03
CA TRP A 120 8.79 4.37 1.52
C TRP A 120 7.94 3.56 2.47
N TRP A 121 6.85 2.98 1.96
CA TRP A 121 6.11 1.95 2.68
C TRP A 121 6.58 0.58 2.23
N TYR A 122 7.07 -0.22 3.17
CA TYR A 122 7.47 -1.61 2.99
C TYR A 122 6.45 -2.54 3.63
N ILE A 123 6.12 -3.63 2.93
CA ILE A 123 5.27 -4.69 3.44
C ILE A 123 5.77 -6.06 2.98
N LYS A 124 5.83 -7.03 3.90
CA LYS A 124 6.23 -8.41 3.61
C LYS A 124 5.26 -9.39 4.24
N THR A 125 4.64 -10.22 3.40
CA THR A 125 3.70 -11.27 3.84
C THR A 125 4.40 -12.61 3.99
N GLY A 126 4.62 -13.05 5.23
CA GLY A 126 5.27 -14.34 5.51
C GLY A 126 6.67 -14.44 4.89
N ASN A 127 6.94 -15.54 4.17
CA ASN A 127 8.22 -15.79 3.52
C ASN A 127 8.29 -15.29 2.06
N LEU A 128 7.32 -14.47 1.64
CA LEU A 128 7.29 -13.92 0.28
C LEU A 128 8.27 -12.75 0.14
N GLU A 129 8.42 -12.26 -1.09
CA GLU A 129 9.20 -11.06 -1.40
C GLU A 129 8.64 -9.84 -0.65
N GLU A 130 9.53 -8.98 -0.16
CA GLU A 130 9.15 -7.69 0.40
C GLU A 130 8.75 -6.75 -0.75
N LEU A 131 7.54 -6.23 -0.68
CA LEU A 131 7.05 -5.22 -1.61
C LEU A 131 7.19 -3.84 -0.98
N ARG A 132 7.38 -2.83 -1.81
CA ARG A 132 7.39 -1.44 -1.36
C ARG A 132 6.85 -0.49 -2.40
N VAL A 133 6.37 0.66 -1.94
CA VAL A 133 5.88 1.74 -2.81
C VAL A 133 6.40 3.08 -2.29
N PRO A 134 6.85 3.99 -3.18
CA PRO A 134 7.25 5.33 -2.77
C PRO A 134 6.03 6.17 -2.42
N GLY A 135 6.20 7.09 -1.48
CA GLY A 135 5.31 8.20 -1.20
C GLY A 135 6.06 9.51 -1.33
N GLU A 136 5.56 10.40 -2.16
CA GLU A 136 6.12 11.73 -2.38
C GLU A 136 5.03 12.61 -3.00
N ARG A 137 5.25 13.93 -2.99
CA ARG A 137 4.46 14.85 -3.83
C ARG A 137 4.59 14.46 -5.30
N GLY A 138 5.78 14.09 -5.77
CA GLY A 138 5.97 13.60 -7.13
C GLY A 138 5.35 14.51 -8.20
N SER A 139 4.59 13.92 -9.12
CA SER A 139 3.91 14.65 -10.21
C SER A 139 2.53 15.16 -9.78
N ASN A 140 2.16 16.36 -10.23
CA ASN A 140 0.81 16.92 -10.11
C ASN A 140 -0.27 16.04 -10.75
N ALA A 141 0.09 15.10 -11.63
CA ALA A 141 -0.86 14.13 -12.18
C ALA A 141 -1.42 13.16 -11.12
N TYR A 142 -0.74 13.03 -9.97
CA TYR A 142 -1.17 12.22 -8.82
C TYR A 142 -1.73 13.08 -7.68
N GLU A 143 -1.92 14.38 -7.90
CA GLU A 143 -2.55 15.26 -6.93
C GLU A 143 -4.03 14.89 -6.79
N LEU A 144 -4.44 14.64 -5.55
CA LEU A 144 -5.80 14.35 -5.16
C LEU A 144 -6.42 15.61 -4.57
N ASP A 145 -7.70 15.78 -4.87
CA ASP A 145 -8.47 16.93 -4.42
C ASP A 145 -9.52 16.53 -3.38
N ARG A 146 -9.86 17.49 -2.52
CA ARG A 146 -10.98 17.38 -1.57
C ARG A 146 -12.21 18.16 -2.04
N ASN A 147 -12.29 18.50 -3.33
CA ASN A 147 -13.39 19.29 -3.85
C ASN A 147 -14.67 18.44 -3.93
N PRO A 148 -15.84 19.10 -3.86
CA PRO A 148 -17.10 18.45 -4.14
C PRO A 148 -17.07 17.78 -5.52
N ARG A 149 -17.49 16.52 -5.56
CA ARG A 149 -17.76 15.81 -6.81
C ARG A 149 -18.97 16.43 -7.50
N PRO A 150 -19.24 16.15 -8.80
CA PRO A 150 -20.28 16.85 -9.56
C PRO A 150 -21.69 16.83 -8.95
N GLN A 151 -21.99 15.83 -8.11
CA GLN A 151 -23.26 15.69 -7.38
C GLN A 151 -23.19 16.29 -5.95
N GLY A 152 -22.18 17.10 -5.66
CA GLY A 152 -21.95 17.72 -4.36
C GLY A 152 -21.30 16.82 -3.30
N SER A 153 -21.01 15.57 -3.63
CA SER A 153 -20.43 14.62 -2.67
C SER A 153 -19.01 15.02 -2.27
N VAL A 154 -18.77 15.05 -0.96
CA VAL A 154 -17.46 15.26 -0.34
C VAL A 154 -17.15 14.11 0.62
N GLN A 155 -15.91 14.05 1.10
CA GLN A 155 -15.52 13.06 2.10
C GLN A 155 -16.25 13.36 3.43
N PRO A 156 -16.73 12.34 4.16
CA PRO A 156 -17.38 12.55 5.45
C PRO A 156 -16.39 13.08 6.48
N LEU A 157 -16.91 13.76 7.50
CA LEU A 157 -16.15 14.15 8.67
C LEU A 157 -16.30 13.10 9.76
N ILE A 158 -15.24 12.89 10.53
CA ILE A 158 -15.17 11.98 11.66
C ILE A 158 -14.43 12.65 12.82
N TRP A 159 -14.87 12.44 14.05
CA TRP A 159 -14.16 12.89 15.25
C TRP A 159 -14.52 12.06 16.49
N PHE A 160 -13.70 12.21 17.53
CA PHE A 160 -13.96 11.65 18.86
C PHE A 160 -14.36 12.77 19.81
N GLU A 161 -15.46 12.59 20.53
CA GLU A 161 -15.91 13.48 21.62
C GLU A 161 -15.83 14.98 21.21
N ASN A 162 -15.09 15.82 21.95
CA ASN A 162 -14.88 17.24 21.61
C ASN A 162 -13.58 17.51 20.81
N GLY A 163 -13.05 16.49 20.15
CA GLY A 163 -11.81 16.54 19.37
C GLY A 163 -11.97 17.23 18.02
N SER A 164 -10.84 17.38 17.32
CA SER A 164 -10.85 17.94 15.97
C SER A 164 -11.49 16.99 14.95
N LYS A 165 -12.23 17.59 14.00
CA LYS A 165 -12.78 16.86 12.85
C LYS A 165 -11.68 16.54 11.86
N GLY A 166 -11.62 15.28 11.43
CA GLY A 166 -10.77 14.82 10.34
C GLY A 166 -11.60 14.22 9.21
N SER A 167 -10.93 13.93 8.10
CA SER A 167 -11.55 13.40 6.88
C SER A 167 -10.49 12.80 5.97
N GLY A 168 -10.87 11.87 5.11
CA GLY A 168 -9.96 11.25 4.15
C GLY A 168 -9.02 10.23 4.81
N PRO A 169 -7.90 9.90 4.14
CA PRO A 169 -7.04 8.79 4.54
C PRO A 169 -6.27 9.05 5.84
N GLU A 170 -6.08 10.30 6.28
CA GLU A 170 -5.46 10.57 7.58
C GLU A 170 -6.38 10.20 8.75
N GLY A 171 -7.70 10.20 8.53
CA GLY A 171 -8.70 9.95 9.56
C GLY A 171 -8.56 10.90 10.75
N VAL A 172 -8.73 10.35 11.96
CA VAL A 172 -8.52 11.03 13.24
C VAL A 172 -7.88 10.07 14.23
N VAL A 173 -7.01 10.60 15.08
CA VAL A 173 -6.47 9.91 16.25
C VAL A 173 -7.00 10.62 17.48
N ALA A 174 -7.53 9.87 18.45
CA ALA A 174 -7.98 10.44 19.71
C ALA A 174 -6.77 10.90 20.54
N ASP A 175 -6.86 12.08 21.15
CA ASP A 175 -5.82 12.58 22.06
C ASP A 175 -5.70 11.70 23.33
N ASP A 176 -6.85 11.19 23.79
CA ASP A 176 -6.94 10.37 25.00
C ASP A 176 -6.86 8.87 24.70
N THR A 177 -5.94 8.19 25.37
CA THR A 177 -5.85 6.72 25.33
C THR A 177 -6.72 6.08 26.41
N LYS A 178 -7.57 5.12 26.03
CA LYS A 178 -8.37 4.32 26.96
C LYS A 178 -7.69 2.97 27.21
N THR A 179 -7.34 2.68 28.47
CA THR A 179 -6.77 1.37 28.88
C THR A 179 -7.82 0.56 29.62
N ILE A 180 -7.95 -0.73 29.27
CA ILE A 180 -8.92 -1.64 29.87
C ILE A 180 -8.33 -3.04 30.06
N ALA A 181 -8.85 -3.81 31.02
CA ALA A 181 -8.45 -5.19 31.24
C ALA A 181 -8.97 -6.11 30.12
N VAL A 182 -8.15 -7.09 29.74
CA VAL A 182 -8.51 -8.12 28.74
C VAL A 182 -9.81 -8.81 29.13
N GLY A 183 -10.73 -8.94 28.17
CA GLY A 183 -12.05 -9.56 28.38
C GLY A 183 -13.11 -8.63 28.96
N THR A 184 -12.78 -7.37 29.26
CA THR A 184 -13.77 -6.37 29.69
C THR A 184 -14.25 -5.55 28.49
N PRO A 185 -15.57 -5.34 28.31
CA PRO A 185 -16.09 -4.52 27.22
C PRO A 185 -15.62 -3.06 27.30
N LEU A 186 -15.18 -2.50 26.17
CA LEU A 186 -14.89 -1.08 26.00
C LEU A 186 -15.87 -0.49 24.98
N THR A 187 -16.57 0.57 25.36
CA THR A 187 -17.39 1.35 24.42
C THR A 187 -16.54 2.47 23.83
N LEU A 188 -16.41 2.47 22.51
CA LEU A 188 -15.86 3.58 21.74
C LEU A 188 -17.02 4.32 21.08
N GLN A 189 -17.00 5.65 21.14
CA GLN A 189 -17.95 6.50 20.45
C GLN A 189 -17.20 7.34 19.44
N VAL A 190 -17.76 7.42 18.25
CA VAL A 190 -17.25 8.22 17.14
C VAL A 190 -18.43 8.98 16.58
N GLU A 191 -18.20 10.24 16.25
CA GLU A 191 -19.20 11.09 15.62
C GLU A 191 -18.83 11.25 14.15
N THR A 192 -19.85 11.32 13.30
CA THR A 192 -19.69 11.44 11.84
C THR A 192 -20.68 12.42 11.26
N GLU A 193 -20.27 13.14 10.23
CA GLU A 193 -21.11 14.08 9.48
C GLU A 193 -20.88 13.88 7.98
N ASP A 194 -21.96 13.90 7.19
CA ASP A 194 -21.88 14.03 5.73
C ASP A 194 -22.10 15.51 5.37
N PRO A 195 -21.03 16.28 5.06
CA PRO A 195 -21.16 17.68 4.71
C PRO A 195 -21.54 17.91 3.24
N SER A 196 -21.93 16.87 2.50
CA SER A 196 -22.30 16.98 1.09
C SER A 196 -23.52 17.86 0.88
N VAL A 197 -23.39 18.87 0.02
CA VAL A 197 -24.50 19.72 -0.44
C VAL A 197 -24.92 19.23 -1.82
N ARG A 198 -26.06 18.55 -1.90
CA ARG A 198 -26.58 18.01 -3.16
C ARG A 198 -27.57 18.99 -3.78
N ASP A 199 -27.57 19.06 -5.10
CA ASP A 199 -28.62 19.78 -5.83
C ASP A 199 -30.00 19.15 -5.51
N PRO A 200 -31.05 19.96 -5.34
CA PRO A 200 -32.40 19.49 -5.03
C PRO A 200 -33.07 18.69 -6.15
#